data_AF-A0A661YW46-F1
#
_entry.id   AF-A0A661YW46-F1
#
_cell.length_a   1.000
_cell.length_b   1.000
_cell.length_c   1.000
_cell.angle_alpha   90.00
_cell.angle_beta   90.00
_cell.angle_gamma   90.00
#
_symmetry.space_group_name_H-M   'P 1'
#
loop_
_entity.id
_entity.type
_entity.pdbx_description
1 polymer ?
#
loop_
_entity_poly.entity_id
_entity_poly.type
_entity_poly.pdbx_seq_one_letter_code
_entity_poly.pdbx_strand_id
1 'polypeptide(L)'
;MMVNKIGIVFLLLLFSGYGFSQNLEFRDSHYYKKGMLYTGTHIEYYDNGNPKIERNIKNGVEEGLVMTYFNNGNKQEQRSYKEGLKDGLWISWNEKGVKTGEAPYKNNLKDGDWFIWDDEGLLMYEMHYIDGEKTGIWKMFDKYGNLKSERKY
;
A
#
# COMPACT_ATOMS: atom_id res chain seq x y z
N MET A 1 31.77 60.20 -33.09
CA MET A 1 31.16 58.86 -32.87
C MET A 1 31.61 58.36 -31.51
N MET A 2 30.78 58.52 -30.48
CA MET A 2 31.01 57.97 -29.14
C MET A 2 30.38 56.57 -29.08
N VAL A 3 31.17 55.56 -28.69
CA VAL A 3 30.66 54.21 -28.42
C VAL A 3 30.47 54.10 -26.90
N ASN A 4 29.19 54.11 -26.47
CA ASN A 4 28.80 53.88 -25.09
C ASN A 4 29.10 52.42 -24.68
N LYS A 5 29.91 52.25 -23.64
CA LYS A 5 30.04 50.98 -22.91
C LYS A 5 28.82 50.83 -22.00
N ILE A 6 27.91 49.91 -22.33
CA ILE A 6 26.84 49.50 -21.42
C ILE A 6 27.40 48.34 -20.58
N GLY A 7 27.82 48.65 -19.36
CA GLY A 7 28.07 47.64 -18.33
C GLY A 7 26.73 47.15 -17.79
N ILE A 8 26.42 45.87 -17.98
CA ILE A 8 25.25 45.23 -17.37
C ILE A 8 25.61 44.86 -15.94
N VAL A 9 25.02 45.56 -14.98
CA VAL A 9 25.03 45.19 -13.56
C VAL A 9 23.89 44.18 -13.35
N PHE A 10 24.23 42.91 -13.15
CA PHE A 10 23.27 41.92 -12.67
C PHE A 10 23.19 42.00 -11.14
N LEU A 11 22.08 42.52 -10.64
CA LEU A 11 21.78 42.61 -9.22
C LEU A 11 20.59 41.69 -8.89
N LEU A 12 20.88 40.64 -8.10
CA LEU A 12 20.04 39.92 -7.11
C LEU A 12 18.69 39.35 -7.60
N LEU A 13 18.30 38.13 -7.24
CA LEU A 13 17.97 37.74 -5.87
C LEU A 13 18.06 36.20 -5.74
N LEU A 14 18.87 35.73 -4.80
CA LEU A 14 18.76 34.37 -4.29
C LEU A 14 17.47 34.28 -3.47
N PHE A 15 16.38 33.84 -4.09
CA PHE A 15 15.27 33.26 -3.34
C PHE A 15 15.74 31.92 -2.80
N SER A 16 16.25 31.89 -1.58
CA SER A 16 16.26 30.67 -0.76
C SER A 16 14.80 30.36 -0.43
N GLY A 17 14.11 29.73 -1.38
CA GLY A 17 12.79 29.18 -1.15
C GLY A 17 12.90 28.13 -0.06
N TYR A 18 12.49 28.50 1.15
CA TYR A 18 12.14 27.57 2.21
C TYR A 18 11.08 26.63 1.65
N GLY A 19 11.51 25.49 1.11
CA GLY A 19 10.64 24.38 0.84
C GLY A 19 10.22 23.82 2.18
N PHE A 20 9.13 24.33 2.76
CA PHE A 20 8.34 23.50 3.65
C PHE A 20 8.05 22.23 2.87
N SER A 21 8.73 21.13 3.22
CA SER A 21 8.32 19.79 2.80
C SER A 21 6.94 19.60 3.38
N GLN A 22 5.92 19.88 2.58
CA GLN A 22 4.52 19.78 2.99
C GLN A 22 4.15 18.31 2.96
N ASN A 23 4.58 17.63 4.02
CA ASN A 23 4.33 16.22 4.22
C ASN A 23 2.83 15.99 4.37
N LEU A 24 2.38 14.82 3.94
CA LEU A 24 1.02 14.37 4.22
C LEU A 24 0.92 14.05 5.71
N GLU A 25 -0.04 14.66 6.40
CA GLU A 25 -0.27 14.46 7.83
C GLU A 25 -1.39 13.46 8.03
N PHE A 26 -1.19 12.41 8.82
CA PHE A 26 -2.27 11.51 9.23
C PHE A 26 -2.67 11.81 10.67
N ARG A 27 -3.93 12.25 10.87
CA ARG A 27 -4.50 12.56 12.18
C ARG A 27 -5.99 12.25 12.17
N ASP A 28 -6.53 11.81 13.30
CA ASP A 28 -7.96 11.53 13.46
C ASP A 28 -8.52 10.61 12.34
N SER A 29 -7.75 9.58 11.98
CA SER A 29 -8.04 8.63 10.90
C SER A 29 -8.15 9.23 9.49
N HIS A 30 -7.70 10.47 9.28
CA HIS A 30 -7.72 11.14 7.99
C HIS A 30 -6.36 11.70 7.60
N TYR A 31 -6.11 11.72 6.30
CA TYR A 31 -4.96 12.36 5.67
C TYR A 31 -5.27 13.81 5.34
N TYR A 32 -4.35 14.69 5.72
CA TYR A 32 -4.42 16.12 5.48
C TYR A 32 -3.17 16.60 4.74
N LYS A 33 -3.36 17.60 3.88
CA LYS A 33 -2.27 18.38 3.28
C LYS A 33 -2.58 19.85 3.44
N LYS A 34 -1.70 20.59 4.15
CA LYS A 34 -1.92 21.99 4.53
C LYS A 34 -3.21 22.20 5.34
N GLY A 35 -3.52 21.30 6.26
CA GLY A 35 -4.72 21.37 7.10
C GLY A 35 -6.04 21.01 6.42
N MET A 36 -6.06 20.69 5.13
CA MET A 36 -7.26 20.26 4.38
C MET A 36 -7.25 18.76 4.11
N LEU A 37 -8.43 18.12 4.09
CA LEU A 37 -8.56 16.70 3.73
C LEU A 37 -7.91 16.47 2.36
N TYR A 38 -7.05 15.46 2.30
CA TYR A 38 -6.28 15.17 1.11
C TYR A 38 -7.08 14.32 0.12
N THR A 39 -6.98 14.66 -1.16
CA THR A 39 -7.45 13.82 -2.27
C THR A 39 -6.35 13.76 -3.31
N GLY A 40 -5.97 12.55 -3.71
CA GLY A 40 -4.94 12.29 -4.70
C GLY A 40 -4.11 11.05 -4.37
N THR A 41 -3.18 10.73 -5.25
CA THR A 41 -2.20 9.67 -5.02
C THR A 41 -1.06 10.19 -4.14
N HIS A 42 -0.60 9.36 -3.21
CA HIS A 42 0.56 9.65 -2.37
C HIS A 42 1.53 8.48 -2.44
N ILE A 43 2.81 8.79 -2.70
CA ILE A 43 3.89 7.79 -2.78
C ILE A 43 4.97 8.18 -1.77
N GLU A 44 5.32 7.23 -0.91
CA GLU A 44 6.52 7.30 -0.09
C GLU A 44 7.59 6.42 -0.74
N TYR A 45 8.85 6.82 -0.60
CA TYR A 45 9.99 6.15 -1.20
C TYR A 45 10.97 5.68 -0.12
N TYR A 46 11.72 4.63 -0.42
CA TYR A 46 12.93 4.28 0.31
C TYR A 46 14.07 5.24 -0.03
N ASP A 47 15.13 5.22 0.77
CA ASP A 47 16.34 6.05 0.53
C ASP A 47 17.01 5.74 -0.83
N ASN A 48 16.79 4.53 -1.37
CA ASN A 48 17.30 4.13 -2.68
C ASN A 48 16.44 4.62 -3.86
N GLY A 49 15.34 5.34 -3.59
CA GLY A 49 14.44 5.88 -4.59
C GLY A 49 13.35 4.92 -5.08
N ASN A 50 13.33 3.66 -4.64
CA ASN A 50 12.23 2.75 -4.95
C ASN A 50 10.96 3.14 -4.19
N PRO A 51 9.76 2.96 -4.76
CA PRO A 51 8.52 3.18 -4.03
C PRO A 51 8.49 2.24 -2.82
N LYS A 52 8.04 2.74 -1.68
CA LYS A 52 7.80 1.98 -0.46
C LYS A 52 6.33 1.69 -0.30
N ILE A 53 5.51 2.71 -0.54
CA ILE A 53 4.06 2.61 -0.49
C ILE A 53 3.44 3.63 -1.43
N GLU A 54 2.41 3.20 -2.15
CA GLU A 54 1.59 4.01 -3.04
C GLU A 54 0.14 3.87 -2.59
N ARG A 55 -0.52 4.99 -2.31
CA ARG A 55 -1.90 5.04 -1.83
C ARG A 55 -2.72 5.99 -2.68
N ASN A 56 -3.95 5.58 -2.99
CA ASN A 56 -4.96 6.48 -3.48
C ASN A 56 -5.82 6.94 -2.29
N ILE A 57 -5.98 8.25 -2.14
CA ILE A 57 -6.67 8.86 -1.01
C ILE A 57 -7.77 9.77 -1.56
N LYS A 58 -8.96 9.71 -0.96
CA LYS A 58 -10.11 10.53 -1.29
C LYS A 58 -10.73 11.07 -0.01
N ASN A 59 -10.87 12.38 0.10
CA ASN A 59 -11.43 13.06 1.28
C ASN A 59 -10.75 12.62 2.59
N GLY A 60 -9.43 12.43 2.55
CA GLY A 60 -8.61 12.04 3.68
C GLY A 60 -8.64 10.55 4.02
N VAL A 61 -9.36 9.68 3.30
CA VAL A 61 -9.34 8.23 3.56
C VAL A 61 -8.81 7.46 2.35
N GLU A 62 -8.27 6.25 2.57
CA GLU A 62 -7.81 5.37 1.48
C GLU A 62 -9.00 4.95 0.59
N GLU A 63 -8.83 5.00 -0.73
CA GLU A 63 -9.85 4.70 -1.74
C GLU A 63 -9.22 3.96 -2.92
N GLY A 64 -9.71 2.76 -3.23
CA GLY A 64 -9.14 1.90 -4.26
C GLY A 64 -7.90 1.16 -3.79
N LEU A 65 -6.90 1.02 -4.67
CA LEU A 65 -5.71 0.23 -4.38
C LEU A 65 -4.67 1.00 -3.57
N VAL A 66 -4.11 0.31 -2.59
CA VAL A 66 -2.87 0.63 -1.87
C VAL A 66 -1.86 -0.46 -2.16
N MET A 67 -0.69 -0.07 -2.65
CA MET A 67 0.42 -0.96 -2.95
C MET A 67 1.58 -0.72 -1.99
N THR A 68 2.17 -1.78 -1.45
CA THR A 68 3.46 -1.72 -0.75
C THR A 68 4.50 -2.53 -1.50
N TYR A 69 5.74 -2.13 -1.33
CA TYR A 69 6.86 -2.73 -2.03
C TYR A 69 7.99 -2.97 -1.05
N PHE A 70 8.78 -4.01 -1.30
CA PHE A 70 10.05 -4.22 -0.63
C PHE A 70 11.09 -3.22 -1.14
N ASN A 71 12.19 -3.08 -0.40
CA ASN A 71 13.28 -2.18 -0.75
C ASN A 71 13.93 -2.53 -2.13
N ASN A 72 13.83 -3.78 -2.57
CA ASN A 72 14.28 -4.24 -3.88
C ASN A 72 13.32 -3.86 -5.04
N GLY A 73 12.19 -3.21 -4.75
CA GLY A 73 11.19 -2.79 -5.73
C GLY A 73 10.10 -3.83 -6.03
N ASN A 74 10.22 -5.06 -5.51
CA ASN A 74 9.18 -6.08 -5.68
C ASN A 74 7.95 -5.74 -4.84
N LYS A 75 6.77 -6.15 -5.33
CA LYS A 75 5.52 -6.00 -4.58
C LYS A 75 5.61 -6.76 -3.26
N GLN A 76 5.10 -6.15 -2.20
CA GLN A 76 4.99 -6.74 -0.87
C GLN A 76 3.52 -7.00 -0.55
N GLU A 77 2.64 -6.01 -0.72
CA GLU A 77 1.20 -6.16 -0.55
C GLU A 77 0.42 -5.34 -1.58
N GLN A 78 -0.78 -5.82 -1.86
CA GLN A 78 -1.84 -5.10 -2.56
C GLN A 78 -3.05 -5.14 -1.66
N ARG A 79 -3.61 -3.97 -1.34
CA ARG A 79 -4.77 -3.82 -0.48
C ARG A 79 -5.82 -3.01 -1.20
N SER A 80 -7.08 -3.43 -1.08
CA SER A 80 -8.21 -2.73 -1.67
C SER A 80 -9.05 -2.07 -0.58
N TYR A 81 -9.43 -0.82 -0.82
CA TYR A 81 -10.20 0.01 0.08
C TYR A 81 -11.37 0.67 -0.63
N LYS A 82 -12.43 0.93 0.13
CA LYS A 82 -13.58 1.73 -0.28
C LYS A 82 -14.01 2.56 0.91
N GLU A 83 -14.02 3.89 0.76
CA GLU A 83 -14.38 4.83 1.82
C GLU A 83 -13.57 4.60 3.13
N GLY A 84 -12.29 4.25 2.99
CA GLY A 84 -11.39 3.96 4.11
C GLY A 84 -11.56 2.57 4.75
N LEU A 85 -12.52 1.76 4.30
CA LEU A 85 -12.72 0.39 4.77
C LEU A 85 -12.03 -0.59 3.83
N LYS A 86 -11.48 -1.68 4.35
CA LYS A 86 -10.98 -2.79 3.52
C LYS A 86 -12.15 -3.39 2.75
N ASP A 87 -12.06 -3.37 1.43
CA ASP A 87 -13.12 -3.84 0.55
C ASP A 87 -12.51 -4.32 -0.76
N GLY A 88 -12.60 -5.62 -1.03
CA GLY A 88 -11.95 -6.31 -2.13
C GLY A 88 -10.77 -7.17 -1.69
N LEU A 89 -9.90 -7.49 -2.64
CA LEU A 89 -8.83 -8.48 -2.47
C LEU A 89 -7.59 -7.89 -1.80
N TRP A 90 -7.10 -8.56 -0.77
CA TRP A 90 -5.76 -8.37 -0.23
C TRP A 90 -4.84 -9.50 -0.70
N ILE A 91 -3.67 -9.14 -1.22
CA ILE A 91 -2.66 -10.08 -1.70
C ILE A 91 -1.32 -9.72 -1.08
N SER A 92 -0.56 -10.72 -0.64
CA SER A 92 0.81 -10.55 -0.17
C SER A 92 1.79 -11.37 -1.00
N TRP A 93 3.01 -10.86 -1.11
CA TRP A 93 4.13 -11.54 -1.75
C TRP A 93 5.36 -11.47 -0.83
N ASN A 94 6.31 -12.38 -1.01
CA ASN A 94 7.63 -12.30 -0.41
C ASN A 94 8.62 -11.52 -1.29
N GLU A 95 9.84 -11.28 -0.79
CA GLU A 95 10.86 -10.50 -1.50
C GLU A 95 11.27 -11.09 -2.86
N LYS A 96 11.02 -12.39 -3.10
CA LYS A 96 11.27 -13.08 -4.38
C LYS A 96 10.11 -12.89 -5.37
N GLY A 97 9.02 -12.23 -4.97
CA GLY A 97 7.81 -12.06 -5.77
C GLY A 97 6.86 -13.27 -5.75
N VAL A 98 7.10 -14.25 -4.87
CA VAL A 98 6.20 -15.40 -4.69
C VAL A 98 5.01 -14.94 -3.86
N LYS A 99 3.79 -15.26 -4.31
CA LYS A 99 2.56 -14.95 -3.59
C LYS A 99 2.46 -15.80 -2.34
N THR A 100 2.24 -15.17 -1.19
CA THR A 100 2.20 -15.81 0.13
C THR A 100 0.83 -15.72 0.81
N GLY A 101 -0.08 -14.89 0.27
CA GLY A 101 -1.40 -14.73 0.85
C GLY A 101 -2.42 -14.15 -0.13
N GLU A 102 -3.67 -14.56 0.03
CA GLU A 102 -4.83 -14.02 -0.65
C GLU A 102 -6.02 -14.04 0.31
N ALA A 103 -6.64 -12.87 0.47
CA ALA A 103 -7.61 -12.62 1.51
C ALA A 103 -8.65 -11.60 1.02
N PRO A 104 -9.85 -12.01 0.62
CA PRO A 104 -10.94 -11.09 0.33
C PRO A 104 -11.51 -10.49 1.62
N TYR A 105 -11.82 -9.21 1.54
CA TYR A 105 -12.48 -8.42 2.58
C TYR A 105 -13.71 -7.71 2.02
N LYS A 106 -14.66 -7.43 2.90
CA LYS A 106 -15.84 -6.61 2.64
C LYS A 106 -16.14 -5.78 3.88
N ASN A 107 -16.16 -4.46 3.76
CA ASN A 107 -16.40 -3.54 4.89
C ASN A 107 -15.57 -3.88 6.17
N ASN A 108 -14.25 -4.05 6.02
CA ASN A 108 -13.30 -4.49 7.07
C ASN A 108 -13.41 -5.94 7.57
N LEU A 109 -14.43 -6.70 7.15
CA LEU A 109 -14.63 -8.08 7.55
C LEU A 109 -13.99 -9.03 6.53
N LYS A 110 -13.51 -10.19 7.00
CA LYS A 110 -13.06 -11.26 6.10
C LYS A 110 -14.28 -11.86 5.41
N ASP A 111 -14.25 -11.99 4.09
CA ASP A 111 -15.43 -12.44 3.34
C ASP A 111 -15.01 -13.21 2.09
N GLY A 112 -15.11 -14.54 2.14
CA GLY A 112 -14.70 -15.46 1.07
C GLY A 112 -13.53 -16.38 1.45
N ASP A 113 -12.95 -16.99 0.41
CA ASP A 113 -11.84 -17.94 0.56
C ASP A 113 -10.53 -17.24 0.87
N TRP A 114 -9.84 -17.75 1.88
CA TRP A 114 -8.57 -17.25 2.37
C TRP A 114 -7.49 -18.31 2.18
N PHE A 115 -6.39 -17.90 1.56
CA PHE A 115 -5.29 -18.78 1.23
C PHE A 115 -3.98 -18.21 1.78
N ILE A 116 -3.16 -19.10 2.34
CA ILE A 116 -1.80 -18.78 2.79
C ILE A 116 -0.86 -19.81 2.19
N TRP A 117 0.20 -19.32 1.55
CA TRP A 117 1.27 -20.12 0.99
C TRP A 117 2.59 -19.85 1.73
N ASP A 118 3.52 -20.80 1.69
CA ASP A 118 4.88 -20.57 2.18
C ASP A 118 5.74 -19.77 1.18
N ASP A 119 7.03 -19.61 1.49
CA ASP A 119 7.96 -18.81 0.69
C ASP A 119 8.29 -19.40 -0.69
N GLU A 120 7.98 -20.68 -0.88
CA GLU A 120 8.12 -21.42 -2.14
C GLU A 120 6.80 -21.48 -2.92
N GLY A 121 5.70 -20.99 -2.34
CA GLY A 121 4.38 -20.99 -2.96
C GLY A 121 3.58 -22.28 -2.73
N LEU A 122 3.99 -23.12 -1.77
CA LEU A 122 3.21 -24.29 -1.36
C LEU A 122 2.03 -23.85 -0.50
N LEU A 123 0.83 -24.33 -0.81
CA LEU A 123 -0.38 -24.01 -0.05
C LEU A 123 -0.28 -24.59 1.36
N MET A 124 -0.40 -23.75 2.38
CA MET A 124 -0.33 -24.13 3.78
C MET A 124 -1.69 -24.11 4.45
N TYR A 125 -2.55 -23.15 4.09
CA TYR A 125 -3.88 -23.01 4.65
C TYR A 125 -4.90 -22.61 3.60
N GLU A 126 -6.06 -23.27 3.64
CA GLU A 126 -7.27 -22.92 2.92
C GLU A 126 -8.37 -22.73 3.97
N MET A 127 -8.99 -21.56 3.99
CA MET A 127 -9.98 -21.16 4.98
C MET A 127 -11.14 -20.48 4.28
N HIS A 128 -12.32 -20.46 4.91
CA HIS A 128 -13.45 -19.71 4.40
C HIS A 128 -14.07 -18.87 5.52
N TYR A 129 -14.48 -17.65 5.17
CA TYR A 129 -15.11 -16.72 6.08
C TYR A 129 -16.36 -16.10 5.45
N ILE A 130 -17.36 -15.80 6.27
CA ILE A 130 -18.52 -14.98 5.89
C ILE A 130 -18.69 -13.92 6.97
N ASP A 131 -18.70 -12.64 6.58
CA ASP A 131 -18.86 -11.51 7.50
C ASP A 131 -17.92 -11.57 8.73
N GLY A 132 -16.68 -12.02 8.51
CA GLY A 132 -15.64 -12.14 9.55
C GLY A 132 -15.67 -13.44 10.36
N GLU A 133 -16.74 -14.21 10.26
CA GLU A 133 -16.89 -15.48 10.97
C GLU A 133 -16.30 -16.64 10.18
N LYS A 134 -15.75 -17.63 10.90
CA LYS A 134 -15.20 -18.84 10.29
C LYS A 134 -16.34 -19.71 9.80
N THR A 135 -16.27 -20.17 8.56
CA THR A 135 -17.29 -21.03 7.95
C THR A 135 -16.63 -22.11 7.08
N GLY A 136 -17.40 -23.13 6.72
CA GLY A 136 -16.96 -24.15 5.78
C GLY A 136 -15.92 -25.10 6.36
N ILE A 137 -15.05 -25.63 5.51
CA ILE A 137 -13.99 -26.56 5.91
C ILE A 137 -12.65 -25.85 5.79
N TRP A 138 -11.99 -25.66 6.91
CA TRP A 138 -10.64 -25.15 6.95
C TRP A 138 -9.66 -26.28 6.86
N LYS A 139 -8.65 -26.15 6.01
CA LYS A 139 -7.61 -27.15 5.79
C LYS A 139 -6.24 -26.56 6.11
N MET A 140 -5.39 -27.41 6.68
CA MET A 140 -3.97 -27.16 6.87
C MET A 140 -3.20 -28.27 6.18
N PHE A 141 -2.18 -27.89 5.42
CA PHE A 141 -1.31 -28.81 4.70
C PHE A 141 0.08 -28.86 5.34
N ASP A 142 0.82 -29.94 5.11
CA ASP A 142 2.22 -30.06 5.50
C ASP A 142 3.16 -29.53 4.41
N LYS A 143 4.47 -29.53 4.70
CA LYS A 143 5.53 -29.07 3.78
C LYS A 143 5.70 -29.92 2.51
N TYR A 144 4.91 -30.99 2.36
CA TYR A 144 4.89 -31.84 1.17
C TYR A 144 3.56 -31.68 0.41
N GLY A 145 2.68 -30.79 0.85
CA GLY A 145 1.36 -30.55 0.25
C GLY A 145 0.29 -31.56 0.68
N ASN A 146 0.55 -32.43 1.66
CA ASN A 146 -0.44 -33.38 2.14
C ASN A 146 -1.38 -32.71 3.15
N LEU A 147 -2.66 -33.07 3.11
CA LEU A 147 -3.63 -32.63 4.12
C LEU A 147 -3.20 -33.13 5.50
N LYS A 148 -2.86 -32.19 6.38
CA LYS A 148 -2.45 -32.47 7.75
C LYS A 148 -3.63 -32.42 8.72
N SER A 149 -4.57 -31.52 8.48
CA SER A 149 -5.77 -31.36 9.30
C SER A 149 -6.86 -30.65 8.52
N GLU A 150 -8.10 -31.02 8.81
CA GLU A 150 -9.28 -30.26 8.42
C GLU A 150 -10.21 -30.04 9.62
N ARG A 151 -10.96 -28.94 9.59
CA ARG A 151 -11.97 -28.62 10.60
C ARG A 151 -13.17 -27.95 9.96
N LYS A 152 -14.36 -28.46 10.27
CA LYS A 152 -15.63 -27.84 9.89
C LYS A 152 -16.02 -26.75 10.91
N TYR A 153 -16.48 -25.62 10.38
CA TYR A 153 -17.08 -24.51 11.12
C TYR A 153 -18.49 -24.25 10.61
#